data_AF-A0A7X9HVG0-F1
#
_entry.id   AF-A0A7X9HVG0-F1
#
_cell.length_a   1.000
_cell.length_b   1.000
_cell.length_c   1.000
_cell.angle_alpha   90.00
_cell.angle_beta   90.00
_cell.angle_gamma   90.00
#
_symmetry.space_group_name_H-M   'P 1'
#
loop_
_entity.id
_entity.type
_entity.pdbx_description
1 polymer ?
#
loop_
_entity_poly.entity_id
_entity_poly.type
_entity_poly.pdbx_seq_one_letter_code
_entity_poly.pdbx_strand_id
1 'polypeptide(L)'
;MEKAYIQLNSKDNVIVLLKDRNAGETINVGDGIDILLHDDIKAGHKVAVRDVSAGENIIKYGYPIGHATRNIYSGQWVHTHNLKTNLEGKSDYSYIKNKIKSCNEISGNNQKEFYKTNVFKTESENPVPSFMGYVREDGSVGIRNEIWIINTVGCVNKTAEILAKKANRMFSDKIGVSVDGVFAFSHPYGC
;
A
#
# COMPACT_ATOMS: atom_id res chain seq x y z
N MET A 1 15.97 -22.76 -3.36
CA MET A 1 15.62 -22.95 -1.94
C MET A 1 14.63 -21.86 -1.56
N GLU A 2 13.54 -22.23 -0.88
CA GLU A 2 12.52 -21.27 -0.44
C GLU A 2 13.10 -20.37 0.65
N LYS A 3 12.98 -19.04 0.48
CA LYS A 3 13.60 -18.08 1.40
C LYS A 3 12.89 -18.14 2.76
N ALA A 4 13.63 -18.42 3.83
CA ALA A 4 13.07 -18.61 5.18
C ALA A 4 12.77 -17.31 5.93
N TYR A 5 13.20 -16.17 5.38
CA TYR A 5 13.09 -14.85 5.96
C TYR A 5 12.94 -13.80 4.86
N ILE A 6 12.58 -12.60 5.27
CA ILE A 6 12.62 -11.39 4.44
C ILE A 6 13.47 -10.31 5.10
N GLN A 7 14.39 -9.77 4.32
CA GLN A 7 15.11 -8.52 4.59
C GLN A 7 14.71 -7.55 3.48
N LEU A 8 14.22 -6.37 3.84
CA LEU A 8 13.62 -5.45 2.88
C LEU A 8 14.63 -4.42 2.38
N ASN A 9 15.64 -4.12 3.17
CA ASN A 9 16.72 -3.22 2.82
C ASN A 9 18.07 -3.76 3.29
N SER A 10 19.14 -3.51 2.53
CA SER A 10 20.50 -3.92 2.91
C SER A 10 21.03 -3.24 4.18
N LYS A 11 20.43 -2.12 4.59
CA LYS A 11 20.75 -1.43 5.85
C LYS A 11 20.02 -2.00 7.07
N ASP A 12 19.10 -2.95 6.87
CA ASP A 12 18.33 -3.52 7.97
C ASP A 12 19.24 -4.35 8.89
N ASN A 13 19.21 -4.08 10.20
CA ASN A 13 19.91 -4.90 11.19
C ASN A 13 19.00 -5.97 11.82
N VAL A 14 17.81 -6.16 11.24
CA VAL A 14 16.87 -7.23 11.57
C VAL A 14 16.29 -7.85 10.31
N ILE A 15 15.97 -9.13 10.39
CA ILE A 15 15.15 -9.85 9.39
C ILE A 15 13.80 -10.18 9.99
N VAL A 16 12.82 -10.51 9.14
CA VAL A 16 11.53 -11.08 9.57
C VAL A 16 11.44 -12.53 9.10
N LEU A 17 11.12 -13.46 9.99
CA LEU A 17 10.96 -14.87 9.62
C LEU A 17 9.66 -15.07 8.83
N LEU A 18 9.71 -15.91 7.79
CA LEU A 18 8.54 -16.31 7.00
C LEU A 18 7.95 -17.65 7.47
N LYS A 19 8.66 -18.36 8.34
CA LYS A 19 8.26 -19.64 8.93
C LYS A 19 8.71 -19.69 10.39
N ASP A 20 8.06 -20.54 11.18
CA ASP A 20 8.53 -20.87 12.52
C ASP A 20 9.94 -21.48 12.45
N ARG A 21 10.77 -21.14 13.43
CA ARG A 21 12.13 -21.63 13.59
C ARG A 21 12.39 -21.90 15.06
N ASN A 22 13.18 -22.93 15.33
CA ASN A 22 13.53 -23.33 16.67
C ASN A 22 14.92 -22.80 17.05
N ALA A 23 15.17 -22.70 18.35
CA ALA A 23 16.49 -22.42 18.88
C ALA A 23 17.51 -23.47 18.38
N GLY A 24 18.73 -23.02 18.10
CA GLY A 24 19.82 -23.85 17.56
C GLY A 24 19.82 -23.99 16.04
N GLU A 25 18.78 -23.53 15.34
CA GLU A 25 18.80 -23.47 13.88
C GLU A 25 19.69 -22.32 13.37
N THR A 26 20.39 -22.54 12.26
CA THR A 26 21.17 -21.50 11.57
C THR A 26 20.42 -20.96 10.36
N ILE A 27 20.32 -19.64 10.25
CA ILE A 27 19.77 -18.95 9.09
C ILE A 27 20.90 -18.25 8.34
N ASN A 28 21.10 -18.62 7.07
CA ASN A 28 21.97 -17.89 6.16
C ASN A 28 21.25 -16.65 5.63
N VAL A 29 21.72 -15.45 5.98
CA VAL A 29 21.10 -14.17 5.56
C VAL A 29 21.73 -13.55 4.31
N GLY A 30 22.51 -14.32 3.55
CA GLY A 30 23.28 -13.82 2.40
C GLY A 30 24.62 -13.22 2.82
N ASP A 31 25.45 -12.88 1.83
CA ASP A 31 26.79 -12.28 2.02
C ASP A 31 27.72 -13.05 2.97
N GLY A 32 27.53 -14.37 3.09
CA GLY A 32 28.31 -15.23 3.97
C GLY A 32 27.99 -15.10 5.45
N ILE A 33 26.88 -14.44 5.81
CA ILE A 33 26.44 -14.25 7.20
C ILE A 33 25.50 -15.39 7.58
N ASP A 34 25.91 -16.17 8.58
CA ASP A 34 25.13 -17.20 9.23
C ASP A 34 24.76 -16.78 10.65
N ILE A 35 23.47 -16.89 10.98
CA ILE A 35 22.94 -16.50 12.28
C ILE A 35 22.39 -17.72 12.99
N LEU A 36 22.92 -18.02 14.17
CA LEU A 36 22.39 -19.05 15.06
C LEU A 36 21.22 -18.49 15.88
N LEU A 37 20.06 -19.12 15.83
CA LEU A 37 18.92 -18.71 16.65
C LEU A 37 19.08 -19.14 18.11
N HIS A 38 18.78 -18.22 19.02
CA HIS A 38 18.85 -18.48 20.47
C HIS A 38 17.51 -18.88 21.09
N ASP A 39 16.41 -18.55 20.41
CA ASP A 39 15.05 -18.75 20.90
C ASP A 39 14.22 -19.50 19.83
N ASP A 40 13.11 -20.09 20.26
CA ASP A 40 12.05 -20.49 19.33
C ASP A 40 11.28 -19.24 18.87
N ILE A 41 11.29 -18.97 17.57
CA ILE A 41 10.75 -17.73 17.01
C ILE A 41 9.71 -18.07 15.94
N LYS A 42 8.50 -17.56 16.16
CA LYS A 42 7.37 -17.74 15.23
C LYS A 42 7.50 -16.90 13.97
N ALA A 43 6.87 -17.33 12.89
CA ALA A 43 6.77 -16.55 11.66
C ALA A 43 6.22 -15.13 11.93
N GLY A 44 6.72 -14.14 11.19
CA GLY A 44 6.35 -12.72 11.31
C GLY A 44 7.16 -11.94 12.36
N HIS A 45 7.92 -12.62 13.22
CA HIS A 45 8.78 -11.95 14.20
C HIS A 45 10.16 -11.59 13.66
N LYS A 46 10.80 -10.63 14.35
CA LYS A 46 12.09 -10.07 13.96
C LYS A 46 13.25 -10.82 14.65
N VAL A 47 14.34 -11.01 13.92
CA VAL A 47 15.59 -11.58 14.45
C VAL A 47 16.71 -10.59 14.14
N ALA A 48 17.60 -10.35 15.11
CA ALA A 48 18.79 -9.52 14.91
C ALA A 48 19.79 -10.21 13.98
N VAL A 49 20.34 -9.49 12.99
CA VAL A 49 21.35 -10.03 12.07
C VAL A 49 22.78 -9.83 12.53
N ARG A 50 22.95 -8.99 13.54
CA ARG A 50 24.21 -8.65 14.20
C ARG A 50 23.91 -8.24 15.63
N ASP A 51 24.96 -8.11 16.43
CA ASP A 51 24.83 -7.53 17.75
C ASP A 51 24.37 -6.06 17.67
N VAL A 52 23.46 -5.69 18.56
CA VAL A 52 22.92 -4.33 18.72
C VAL A 52 23.04 -3.96 20.20
N SER A 53 23.77 -2.89 20.48
CA SER A 53 23.98 -2.43 21.85
C SER A 53 22.72 -1.78 22.43
N ALA A 54 22.57 -1.77 23.76
CA ALA A 54 21.50 -1.01 24.41
C ALA A 54 21.53 0.47 23.97
N GLY A 55 20.38 1.03 23.62
CA GLY A 55 20.22 2.38 23.08
C GLY A 55 20.48 2.51 21.57
N GLU A 56 21.08 1.51 20.92
CA GLU A 56 21.33 1.53 19.48
C GLU A 56 20.01 1.31 18.71
N ASN A 57 19.90 1.95 17.53
CA ASN A 57 18.71 1.86 16.71
C ASN A 57 18.53 0.46 16.08
N ILE A 58 17.30 -0.05 16.14
CA ILE A 58 16.84 -1.16 15.29
C ILE A 58 16.38 -0.57 13.96
N ILE A 59 17.00 -1.00 12.86
CA ILE A 59 16.79 -0.52 11.51
C ILE A 59 15.98 -1.55 10.72
N LYS A 60 14.83 -1.14 10.19
CA LYS A 60 13.98 -1.94 9.30
C LYS A 60 13.45 -1.05 8.18
N TYR A 61 13.31 -1.57 6.97
CA TYR A 61 12.97 -0.78 5.77
C TYR A 61 14.01 0.30 5.43
N GLY A 62 15.24 0.17 5.95
CA GLY A 62 16.31 1.17 5.82
C GLY A 62 16.21 2.36 6.78
N TYR A 63 15.27 2.35 7.74
CA TYR A 63 15.05 3.44 8.70
C TYR A 63 14.95 2.93 10.14
N PRO A 64 15.26 3.78 11.14
CA PRO A 64 15.12 3.42 12.55
C PRO A 64 13.63 3.26 12.92
N ILE A 65 13.26 2.09 13.42
CA ILE A 65 11.91 1.80 13.93
C ILE A 65 11.81 1.95 15.47
N GLY A 66 12.95 2.09 16.13
CA GLY A 66 13.10 2.18 17.57
C GLY A 66 14.55 1.93 17.98
N HIS A 67 14.79 1.79 19.28
CA HIS A 67 16.09 1.45 19.86
C HIS A 67 15.99 0.19 20.73
N ALA A 68 17.12 -0.50 20.88
CA ALA A 68 17.25 -1.63 21.77
C ALA A 68 17.20 -1.16 23.24
N THR A 69 16.39 -1.78 24.09
CA THR A 69 16.31 -1.42 25.52
C THR A 69 17.37 -2.11 26.37
N ARG A 70 18.03 -3.12 25.81
CA ARG A 70 19.15 -3.88 26.35
C ARG A 70 20.02 -4.35 25.19
N ASN A 71 21.19 -4.91 25.47
CA ASN A 71 21.99 -5.56 24.43
C ASN A 71 21.19 -6.71 23.79
N ILE A 72 21.22 -6.77 22.47
CA ILE A 72 20.61 -7.83 21.66
C ILE A 72 21.72 -8.45 20.83
N TYR A 73 21.96 -9.74 21.01
CA TYR A 73 22.96 -10.47 20.24
C TYR A 73 22.36 -10.96 18.91
N SER A 74 23.21 -11.16 17.92
CA SER A 74 22.82 -11.76 16.65
C SER A 74 22.02 -13.05 16.89
N GLY A 75 20.92 -13.23 16.14
CA GLY A 75 20.06 -14.41 16.26
C GLY A 75 19.02 -14.38 17.38
N GLN A 76 19.02 -13.34 18.22
CA GLN A 76 17.99 -13.17 19.24
C GLN A 76 16.69 -12.60 18.67
N TRP A 77 15.58 -12.96 19.34
CA TRP A 77 14.26 -12.43 19.01
C TRP A 77 14.14 -10.94 19.37
N VAL A 78 13.81 -10.10 18.38
CA VAL A 78 13.60 -8.65 18.56
C VAL A 78 12.11 -8.32 18.63
N HIS A 79 11.65 -7.95 19.83
CA HIS A 79 10.24 -7.65 20.12
C HIS A 79 10.07 -6.59 21.21
N THR A 80 8.84 -6.32 21.60
CA THR A 80 8.45 -5.34 22.64
C THR A 80 9.22 -5.45 23.96
N HIS A 81 9.78 -6.61 24.29
CA HIS A 81 10.55 -6.81 25.52
C HIS A 81 11.98 -6.26 25.45
N ASN A 82 12.55 -6.10 24.25
CA ASN A 82 13.93 -5.61 24.02
C ASN A 82 14.02 -4.47 23.00
N LEU A 83 12.90 -4.01 22.44
CA LEU A 83 12.79 -2.91 21.50
C LEU A 83 11.74 -1.91 21.99
N LYS A 84 12.11 -0.63 22.06
CA LYS A 84 11.20 0.49 22.31
C LYS A 84 11.17 1.41 21.07
N THR A 85 9.98 1.87 20.69
CA THR A 85 9.86 2.83 19.58
C THR A 85 10.49 4.18 19.94
N ASN A 86 11.07 4.87 18.95
CA ASN A 86 11.58 6.24 19.10
C ASN A 86 10.46 7.29 18.96
N LEU A 87 9.23 6.86 18.64
CA LEU A 87 8.08 7.75 18.56
C LEU A 87 7.63 8.12 19.98
N GLU A 88 7.77 9.39 20.33
CA GLU A 88 7.27 9.94 21.59
C GLU A 88 6.39 11.17 21.30
N GLY A 89 5.21 11.23 21.93
CA GLY A 89 4.28 12.36 21.83
C GLY A 89 3.46 12.45 20.53
N LYS A 90 2.70 13.56 20.39
CA LYS A 90 2.15 13.99 19.10
C LYS A 90 3.29 14.68 18.35
N SER A 91 3.97 13.97 17.48
CA SER A 91 4.93 14.60 16.57
C SER A 91 4.15 15.49 15.59
N ASP A 92 4.52 16.76 15.49
CA ASP A 92 3.99 17.63 14.44
C ASP A 92 4.44 17.08 13.09
N TYR A 93 3.51 16.42 12.39
CA TYR A 93 3.75 15.93 11.04
C TYR A 93 3.75 17.12 10.09
N SER A 94 4.94 17.60 9.73
CA SER A 94 5.12 18.53 8.62
C SER A 94 5.35 17.74 7.34
N TYR A 95 4.34 17.65 6.48
CA TYR A 95 4.56 17.25 5.10
C TYR A 95 5.36 18.37 4.41
N ILE A 96 6.68 18.20 4.35
CA ILE A 96 7.50 19.02 3.47
C ILE A 96 7.22 18.52 2.06
N LYS A 97 6.27 19.17 1.39
CA LYS A 97 6.13 19.05 -0.06
C LYS A 97 7.47 19.48 -0.62
N ASN A 98 8.31 18.51 -1.02
CA ASN A 98 9.40 18.82 -1.94
C ASN A 98 8.73 19.60 -3.06
N LYS A 99 9.15 20.86 -3.25
CA LYS A 99 8.64 21.71 -4.33
C LYS A 99 9.07 21.06 -5.64
N ILE A 100 8.36 20.03 -6.07
CA ILE A 100 8.18 19.75 -7.48
C ILE A 100 7.50 21.02 -7.97
N LYS A 101 8.25 21.84 -8.72
CA LYS A 101 7.73 23.11 -9.26
C LYS A 101 6.36 22.83 -9.85
N SER A 102 5.36 23.55 -9.37
CA SER A 102 4.02 23.50 -9.93
C SER A 102 4.11 23.84 -11.42
N CYS A 103 3.39 23.10 -12.25
CA CYS A 103 3.39 23.22 -13.71
C CYS A 103 3.12 24.66 -14.21
N ASN A 104 2.55 25.51 -13.37
CA ASN A 104 2.12 26.87 -13.74
C ASN A 104 3.14 27.99 -13.45
N GLU A 105 4.22 27.72 -12.71
CA GLU A 105 5.28 28.73 -12.46
C GLU A 105 6.36 28.75 -13.57
N ILE A 106 6.21 27.91 -14.59
CA ILE A 106 7.02 27.93 -15.81
C ILE A 106 6.34 28.92 -16.76
N SER A 107 6.54 30.21 -16.49
CA SER A 107 6.14 31.29 -17.38
C SER A 107 7.30 31.52 -18.36
N GLY A 108 7.20 30.84 -19.50
CA GLY A 108 8.20 30.81 -20.55
C GLY A 108 7.88 29.63 -21.45
N ASN A 109 8.02 29.80 -22.77
CA ASN A 109 7.58 28.91 -23.86
C ASN A 109 8.01 27.42 -23.81
N ASN A 110 8.57 26.94 -22.70
CA ASN A 110 8.99 25.57 -22.45
C ASN A 110 7.96 24.73 -21.68
N GLN A 111 6.70 25.18 -21.55
CA GLN A 111 5.62 24.36 -20.95
C GLN A 111 5.47 22.99 -21.63
N LYS A 112 5.73 22.88 -22.94
CA LYS A 112 5.68 21.59 -23.66
C LYS A 112 6.83 20.63 -23.34
N GLU A 113 7.93 21.09 -22.75
CA GLU A 113 9.09 20.23 -22.40
C GLU A 113 9.04 19.70 -20.98
N PHE A 114 8.38 20.38 -20.04
CA PHE A 114 8.33 19.96 -18.64
C PHE A 114 7.41 18.74 -18.41
N TYR A 115 6.34 18.60 -19.20
CA TYR A 115 5.53 17.37 -19.21
C TYR A 115 6.25 16.19 -19.88
N LYS A 116 7.34 16.41 -20.63
CA LYS A 116 8.11 15.32 -21.24
C LYS A 116 9.06 14.61 -20.28
N THR A 117 9.38 15.20 -19.13
CA THR A 117 10.39 14.64 -18.21
C THR A 117 9.82 13.87 -17.03
N ASN A 118 8.52 14.02 -16.72
CA ASN A 118 7.82 13.26 -15.67
C ASN A 118 6.60 12.47 -16.18
N VAL A 119 6.37 12.42 -17.50
CA VAL A 119 5.89 11.17 -18.07
C VAL A 119 7.04 10.22 -17.80
N PHE A 120 6.83 9.17 -17.01
CA PHE A 120 7.72 8.03 -17.06
C PHE A 120 7.89 7.73 -18.54
N LYS A 121 9.03 8.11 -19.14
CA LYS A 121 9.42 7.56 -20.43
C LYS A 121 9.52 6.09 -20.10
N THR A 122 8.46 5.36 -20.41
CA THR A 122 8.55 3.94 -20.49
C THR A 122 9.51 3.74 -21.65
N GLU A 123 10.81 3.62 -21.35
CA GLU A 123 11.82 3.01 -22.22
C GLU A 123 11.51 1.52 -22.43
N SER A 124 10.24 1.15 -22.30
CA SER A 124 9.68 -0.13 -22.62
C SER A 124 9.22 -0.01 -24.06
N GLU A 125 9.90 -0.74 -24.93
CA GLU A 125 9.43 -1.05 -26.29
C GLU A 125 8.05 -1.72 -26.27
N ASN A 126 7.58 -2.19 -25.12
CA ASN A 126 6.25 -2.76 -24.98
C ASN A 126 5.18 -1.66 -25.03
N PRO A 127 4.09 -1.89 -25.79
CA PRO A 127 2.97 -0.97 -25.85
C PRO A 127 2.40 -0.73 -24.44
N VAL A 128 1.97 0.52 -24.20
CA VAL A 128 1.27 0.88 -22.96
C VAL A 128 0.07 -0.05 -22.79
N PRO A 129 -0.09 -0.74 -21.64
CA PRO A 129 -1.23 -1.61 -21.42
C PRO A 129 -2.55 -0.85 -21.60
N SER A 130 -3.41 -1.36 -22.47
CA SER A 130 -4.76 -0.84 -22.70
C SER A 130 -5.80 -1.74 -22.04
N PHE A 131 -7.01 -1.22 -21.84
CA PHE A 131 -8.16 -1.99 -21.38
C PHE A 131 -9.42 -1.59 -22.15
N MET A 132 -10.42 -2.46 -22.15
CA MET A 132 -11.73 -2.15 -22.73
C MET A 132 -12.51 -1.25 -21.77
N GLY A 133 -12.71 0.02 -22.15
CA GLY A 133 -13.41 1.01 -21.32
C GLY A 133 -14.53 1.74 -22.08
N TYR A 134 -15.41 2.40 -21.33
CA TYR A 134 -16.52 3.17 -21.86
C TYR A 134 -16.10 4.64 -22.02
N VAL A 135 -15.78 5.04 -23.24
CA VAL A 135 -15.34 6.40 -23.58
C VAL A 135 -16.54 7.35 -23.61
N ARG A 136 -16.45 8.48 -22.90
CA ARG A 136 -17.47 9.55 -22.89
C ARG A 136 -17.10 10.68 -23.85
N GLU A 137 -18.06 11.56 -24.14
CA GLU A 137 -17.87 12.71 -25.03
C GLU A 137 -16.76 13.67 -24.55
N ASP A 138 -16.57 13.78 -23.22
CA ASP A 138 -15.52 14.59 -22.60
C ASP A 138 -14.12 13.92 -22.62
N GLY A 139 -14.00 12.72 -23.19
CA GLY A 139 -12.77 11.93 -23.24
C GLY A 139 -12.46 11.14 -21.98
N SER A 140 -13.26 11.26 -20.92
CA SER A 140 -13.13 10.39 -19.74
C SER A 140 -13.50 8.95 -20.06
N VAL A 141 -12.85 7.98 -19.42
CA VAL A 141 -13.08 6.55 -19.65
C VAL A 141 -13.62 5.90 -18.38
N GLY A 142 -14.83 5.35 -18.45
CA GLY A 142 -15.43 4.56 -17.39
C GLY A 142 -14.95 3.10 -17.42
N ILE A 143 -14.76 2.52 -16.24
CA ILE A 143 -14.48 1.08 -16.07
C ILE A 143 -15.77 0.25 -15.88
N ARG A 144 -16.92 0.93 -15.84
CA ARG A 144 -18.26 0.35 -15.71
C ARG A 144 -19.26 1.22 -16.46
N ASN A 145 -20.34 0.59 -16.92
CA ASN A 145 -21.47 1.24 -17.55
C ASN A 145 -22.75 0.98 -16.75
N GLU A 146 -22.91 1.72 -15.64
CA GLU A 146 -24.01 1.57 -14.70
C GLU A 146 -24.98 2.76 -14.83
N ILE A 147 -26.27 2.52 -14.59
CA ILE A 147 -27.27 3.59 -14.46
C ILE A 147 -27.57 3.80 -12.98
N TRP A 148 -27.37 5.02 -12.48
CA TRP A 148 -27.56 5.34 -11.08
C TRP A 148 -28.83 6.18 -10.86
N ILE A 149 -29.65 5.74 -9.91
CA ILE A 149 -30.77 6.50 -9.37
C ILE A 149 -30.28 7.12 -8.07
N ILE A 150 -30.01 8.42 -8.10
CA ILE A 150 -29.55 9.20 -6.96
C ILE A 150 -30.68 10.11 -6.53
N ASN A 151 -31.24 9.87 -5.35
CA ASN A 151 -32.29 10.71 -4.80
C ASN A 151 -31.73 11.76 -3.83
N THR A 152 -32.37 12.93 -3.78
CA THR A 152 -31.90 14.09 -3.01
C THR A 152 -32.35 14.09 -1.55
N VAL A 153 -33.35 13.26 -1.18
CA VAL A 153 -33.91 13.21 0.18
C VAL A 153 -34.24 11.77 0.59
N GLY A 154 -34.15 11.45 1.88
CA GLY A 154 -34.35 10.08 2.38
C GLY A 154 -35.75 9.51 2.20
N CYS A 155 -36.80 10.34 2.19
CA CYS A 155 -38.20 9.90 2.11
C CYS A 155 -38.51 9.07 0.84
N VAL A 156 -37.72 9.22 -0.22
CA VAL A 156 -37.90 8.51 -1.50
C VAL A 156 -36.93 7.34 -1.71
N ASN A 157 -36.09 7.01 -0.71
CA ASN A 157 -35.12 5.91 -0.79
C ASN A 157 -35.79 4.61 -1.25
N LYS A 158 -36.92 4.24 -0.61
CA LYS A 158 -37.61 2.98 -0.94
C LYS A 158 -38.13 2.96 -2.37
N THR A 159 -38.63 4.10 -2.86
CA THR A 159 -39.09 4.24 -4.24
C THR A 159 -37.94 4.06 -5.22
N ALA A 160 -36.78 4.70 -4.97
CA ALA A 160 -35.59 4.56 -5.81
C ALA A 160 -35.09 3.10 -5.86
N GLU A 161 -35.02 2.42 -4.72
CA GLU A 161 -34.65 1.00 -4.65
C GLU A 161 -35.61 0.10 -5.46
N ILE A 162 -36.92 0.33 -5.33
CA ILE A 162 -37.93 -0.44 -6.07
C ILE A 162 -37.80 -0.18 -7.57
N LEU A 163 -37.55 1.08 -7.97
CA LEU A 163 -37.34 1.43 -9.38
C LEU A 163 -36.11 0.75 -9.96
N ALA A 164 -34.97 0.78 -9.26
CA ALA A 164 -33.76 0.08 -9.70
C ALA A 164 -34.02 -1.42 -9.86
N LYS A 165 -34.67 -2.07 -8.89
CA LYS A 165 -35.03 -3.49 -8.98
C LYS A 165 -35.96 -3.80 -10.17
N LYS A 166 -36.98 -2.98 -10.38
CA LYS A 166 -37.89 -3.11 -11.52
C LYS A 166 -37.16 -2.93 -12.85
N ALA A 167 -36.30 -1.92 -12.96
CA ALA A 167 -35.54 -1.65 -14.18
C ALA A 167 -34.62 -2.82 -14.54
N ASN A 168 -33.87 -3.38 -13.58
CA ASN A 168 -33.04 -4.57 -13.84
C ASN A 168 -33.87 -5.77 -14.30
N ARG A 169 -35.08 -5.95 -13.76
CA ARG A 169 -35.98 -7.03 -14.20
C ARG A 169 -36.57 -6.78 -15.58
N MET A 170 -37.00 -5.56 -15.86
CA MET A 170 -37.66 -5.19 -17.12
C MET A 170 -36.70 -5.19 -18.30
N PHE A 171 -35.44 -4.81 -18.07
CA PHE A 171 -34.40 -4.72 -19.10
C PHE A 171 -33.35 -5.81 -18.94
N SER A 172 -33.74 -7.00 -18.45
CA SER A 172 -32.82 -8.10 -18.15
C SER A 172 -32.04 -8.58 -19.37
N ASP A 173 -32.57 -8.38 -20.58
CA ASP A 173 -31.91 -8.63 -21.86
C ASP A 173 -30.73 -7.69 -22.14
N LYS A 174 -30.73 -6.50 -21.50
CA LYS A 174 -29.69 -5.47 -21.64
C LYS A 174 -28.68 -5.48 -20.49
N ILE A 175 -29.09 -5.93 -19.30
CA ILE A 175 -28.23 -6.03 -18.12
C ILE A 175 -27.14 -7.08 -18.34
N GLY A 176 -25.89 -6.73 -18.09
CA GLY A 176 -24.70 -7.56 -18.32
C GLY A 176 -24.26 -7.64 -19.79
N VAL A 177 -24.98 -6.98 -20.71
CA VAL A 177 -24.64 -6.94 -22.15
C VAL A 177 -24.25 -5.53 -22.56
N SER A 178 -25.15 -4.57 -22.34
CA SER A 178 -24.95 -3.17 -22.73
C SER A 178 -24.86 -2.24 -21.53
N VAL A 179 -25.42 -2.63 -20.39
CA VAL A 179 -25.41 -1.90 -19.13
C VAL A 179 -25.10 -2.91 -18.03
N ASP A 180 -24.20 -2.59 -17.10
CA ASP A 180 -23.80 -3.50 -16.02
C ASP A 180 -24.93 -3.70 -15.00
N GLY A 181 -25.75 -2.66 -14.81
CA GLY A 181 -26.89 -2.70 -13.91
C GLY A 181 -27.51 -1.33 -13.68
N VAL A 182 -28.70 -1.34 -13.08
CA VAL A 182 -29.34 -0.13 -12.54
C VAL A 182 -29.26 -0.16 -11.01
N PHE A 183 -28.70 0.88 -10.40
CA PHE A 183 -28.46 0.92 -8.96
C PHE A 183 -29.13 2.14 -8.34
N ALA A 184 -29.66 1.99 -7.13
CA ALA A 184 -30.16 3.11 -6.34
C ALA A 184 -29.19 3.39 -5.20
N PHE A 185 -28.78 4.66 -5.06
CA PHE A 185 -27.93 5.12 -3.97
C PHE A 185 -28.75 5.97 -3.01
N SER A 186 -29.15 5.34 -1.90
CA SER A 186 -30.02 5.93 -0.91
C SER A 186 -29.37 7.12 -0.19
N HIS A 187 -30.14 8.17 0.01
CA HIS A 187 -29.72 9.33 0.81
C HIS A 187 -29.60 8.93 2.29
N PRO A 188 -28.51 9.29 3.00
CA PRO A 188 -28.22 8.78 4.34
C PRO A 188 -29.12 9.36 5.44
N TYR A 189 -29.72 10.52 5.20
CA TYR A 189 -30.60 11.20 6.15
C TYR A 189 -32.06 11.06 5.71
N GLY A 190 -32.92 10.60 6.63
CA GLY A 190 -34.37 10.72 6.55
C GLY A 190 -34.82 11.99 7.25
N CYS A 191 -35.82 12.66 6.67
CA CYS A 191 -36.62 13.64 7.40
C CYS A 191 -37.75 12.91 8.12
#